data_AF-A0A661PQV0-F1
#
_entry.id   AF-A0A661PQV0-F1
#
_cell.length_a   1.000
_cell.length_b   1.000
_cell.length_c   1.000
_cell.angle_alpha   90.00
_cell.angle_beta   90.00
_cell.angle_gamma   90.00
#
_symmetry.space_group_name_H-M   'P 1'
#
loop_
_entity.id
_entity.type
_entity.pdbx_description
1 polymer ?
#
loop_
_entity_poly.entity_id
_entity_poly.type
_entity_poly.pdbx_seq_one_letter_code
_entity_poly.pdbx_strand_id
1 'polypeptide(L)'
;MASLGAERLREIYGWLPPEAIALFIEGYVETDDAAVAWQGIRSDPRYATWFPGNLTDDGRVRHSEPNYAAEIARYDEVFRNVGIDPKVYQGRYGELIEGDVTAQELETYRVNPMYDRIMSQSVELKTWYSDNFGIKMTDAALLGSALDPELGERVLSKQISMSEIGGEALESGFDLSKQFVSRIFDESANFDRAAAERIFQSAESLVPALSVLAQRHADPDDEFDIDDFVGANVLGDAKQMRRMKGLMAQEDSTFTGGAASDYARNLQKGGVTGLADV
;
A
#
# COMPACT_ATOMS: atom_id res chain seq x y z
N MET A 1 20.75 53.37 -0.65
CA MET A 1 20.69 52.78 -2.01
C MET A 1 20.87 51.26 -1.95
N ALA A 2 21.90 50.73 -1.25
CA ALA A 2 22.08 49.28 -1.07
C ALA A 2 20.91 48.56 -0.36
N SER A 3 20.25 49.18 0.63
CA SER A 3 19.13 48.54 1.35
C SER A 3 17.87 48.36 0.50
N LEU A 4 17.58 49.32 -0.40
CA LEU A 4 16.45 49.27 -1.35
C LEU A 4 16.64 48.19 -2.43
N GLY A 5 17.89 47.88 -2.79
CA GLY A 5 18.21 46.77 -3.70
C GLY A 5 18.01 45.41 -3.05
N ALA A 6 18.50 45.23 -1.82
CA ALA A 6 18.36 43.97 -1.08
C ALA A 6 16.90 43.61 -0.76
N GLU A 7 16.07 44.59 -0.39
CA GLU A 7 14.64 44.36 -0.13
C GLU A 7 13.89 43.87 -1.37
N ARG A 8 14.12 44.51 -2.52
CA ARG A 8 13.55 44.09 -3.80
C ARG A 8 14.02 42.70 -4.24
N LEU A 9 15.28 42.35 -3.99
CA LEU A 9 15.79 41.01 -4.28
C LEU A 9 15.13 39.93 -3.41
N ARG A 10 14.82 40.23 -2.14
CA ARG A 10 14.04 39.32 -1.28
C ARG A 10 12.62 39.11 -1.77
N GLU A 11 11.99 40.13 -2.36
CA GLU A 11 10.67 39.98 -2.98
C GLU A 11 10.72 39.06 -4.21
N ILE A 12 11.72 39.27 -5.09
CA ILE A 12 11.87 38.49 -6.33
C ILE A 12 12.24 37.02 -6.03
N TYR A 13 13.13 36.80 -5.06
CA TYR A 13 13.68 35.49 -4.72
C TYR A 13 13.11 34.91 -3.43
N GLY A 14 11.96 35.39 -2.95
CA GLY A 14 11.35 34.95 -1.69
C GLY A 14 10.93 33.47 -1.64
N TRP A 15 10.97 32.78 -2.78
CA TRP A 15 10.76 31.34 -2.92
C TRP A 15 12.01 30.50 -2.58
N LEU A 16 13.20 31.11 -2.53
CA LEU A 16 14.42 30.44 -2.11
C LEU A 16 14.45 30.25 -0.59
N PRO A 17 15.18 29.25 -0.07
CA PRO A 17 15.48 29.16 1.35
C PRO A 17 16.16 30.44 1.88
N PRO A 18 15.88 30.88 3.12
CA PRO A 18 16.41 32.15 3.66
C PRO A 18 17.92 32.28 3.55
N GLU A 19 18.66 31.20 3.79
CA GLU A 19 20.12 31.14 3.70
C GLU A 19 20.62 31.29 2.26
N ALA A 20 19.90 30.70 1.29
CA ALA A 20 20.23 30.83 -0.13
C ALA A 20 19.96 32.26 -0.64
N ILE A 21 18.87 32.90 -0.18
CA ILE A 21 18.59 34.31 -0.48
C ILE A 21 19.70 35.21 0.07
N ALA A 22 20.17 34.95 1.30
CA ALA A 22 21.22 35.74 1.91
C ALA A 22 22.52 35.68 1.09
N LEU A 23 22.92 34.47 0.66
CA LEU A 23 24.07 34.28 -0.23
C LEU A 23 23.88 34.96 -1.59
N PHE A 24 22.67 34.88 -2.16
CA PHE A 24 22.37 35.59 -3.40
C PHE A 24 22.62 37.09 -3.27
N ILE A 25 22.06 37.69 -2.22
CA ILE A 25 22.12 39.13 -1.99
C ILE A 25 23.56 39.57 -1.73
N GLU A 26 24.31 38.80 -0.95
CA GLU A 26 25.73 39.08 -0.69
C GLU A 26 26.53 39.11 -2.00
N GLY A 27 26.46 38.04 -2.79
CA GLY A 27 27.16 37.98 -4.08
C GLY A 27 26.72 39.09 -5.04
N TYR A 28 25.41 39.37 -5.13
CA TYR A 28 24.90 40.41 -6.02
C TYR A 28 25.33 41.82 -5.58
N VAL A 29 25.29 42.12 -4.28
CA VAL A 29 25.70 43.45 -3.76
C VAL A 29 27.19 43.69 -3.96
N GLU A 30 28.01 42.65 -3.88
CA GLU A 30 29.46 42.74 -4.09
C GLU A 30 29.85 42.94 -5.55
N THR A 31 29.14 42.29 -6.49
CA THR A 31 29.57 42.24 -7.89
C THR A 31 28.65 42.94 -8.89
N ASP A 32 27.43 43.30 -8.49
CA ASP A 32 26.33 43.75 -9.36
C ASP A 32 26.07 42.78 -10.53
N ASP A 33 26.31 41.48 -10.31
CA ASP A 33 26.16 40.43 -11.32
C ASP A 33 25.40 39.22 -10.74
N ALA A 34 24.19 38.99 -11.23
CA ALA A 34 23.36 37.87 -10.83
C ALA A 34 23.96 36.51 -11.17
N ALA A 35 24.77 36.40 -12.23
CA ALA A 35 25.44 35.14 -12.58
C ALA A 35 26.46 34.76 -11.51
N VAL A 36 27.21 35.72 -10.97
CA VAL A 36 28.16 35.49 -9.88
C VAL A 36 27.42 35.11 -8.59
N ALA A 37 26.32 35.79 -8.27
CA ALA A 37 25.48 35.46 -7.13
C ALA A 37 24.92 34.02 -7.18
N TRP A 38 24.41 33.59 -8.34
CA TRP A 38 23.96 32.21 -8.54
C TRP A 38 25.09 31.19 -8.43
N GLN A 39 26.29 31.51 -8.92
CA GLN A 39 27.46 30.64 -8.75
C GLN A 39 27.86 30.50 -7.29
N GLY A 40 27.72 31.56 -6.49
CA GLY A 40 27.91 31.49 -5.04
C GLY A 40 27.00 30.47 -4.37
N ILE A 41 25.71 30.47 -4.72
CA ILE A 41 24.74 29.49 -4.21
C ILE A 41 25.11 28.07 -4.65
N ARG A 42 25.44 27.87 -5.93
CA ARG A 42 25.79 26.55 -6.50
C ARG A 42 27.07 25.96 -5.92
N SER A 43 27.97 26.82 -5.45
CA SER A 43 29.23 26.41 -4.83
C SER A 43 29.10 26.14 -3.33
N ASP A 44 27.99 26.53 -2.70
CA ASP A 44 27.76 26.28 -1.28
C ASP A 44 27.50 24.78 -1.04
N PRO A 45 28.14 24.14 -0.05
CA PRO A 45 27.91 22.73 0.28
C PRO A 45 26.45 22.38 0.59
N ARG A 46 25.62 23.36 0.97
CA ARG A 46 24.19 23.19 1.26
C ARG A 46 23.32 23.22 0.02
N TYR A 47 23.86 23.44 -1.18
CA TYR A 47 23.08 23.47 -2.42
C TYR A 47 22.20 22.23 -2.59
N ALA A 48 22.76 21.03 -2.36
CA ALA A 48 22.03 19.77 -2.46
C ALA A 48 20.93 19.61 -1.40
N THR A 49 20.99 20.37 -0.29
CA THR A 49 19.92 20.42 0.71
C THR A 49 18.78 21.34 0.27
N TRP A 50 19.10 22.45 -0.39
CA TRP A 50 18.09 23.39 -0.91
C TRP A 50 17.44 22.90 -2.21
N PHE A 51 18.20 22.20 -3.04
CA PHE A 51 17.78 21.66 -4.32
C PHE A 51 18.13 20.17 -4.46
N PRO A 52 17.51 19.28 -3.66
CA PRO A 52 17.74 17.84 -3.74
C PRO A 52 17.63 17.29 -5.17
N GLY A 53 18.56 16.41 -5.56
CA GLY A 53 18.57 15.76 -6.89
C GLY A 53 18.95 16.66 -8.08
N ASN A 54 19.06 17.98 -7.88
CA ASN A 54 19.27 18.93 -8.98
C ASN A 54 20.74 19.01 -9.47
N LEU A 55 21.66 18.31 -8.81
CA LEU A 55 23.04 18.15 -9.28
C LEU A 55 23.19 16.80 -9.98
N THR A 56 23.91 16.80 -11.09
CA THR A 56 24.43 15.58 -11.72
C THR A 56 25.71 15.12 -11.01
N ASP A 57 26.14 13.89 -11.28
CA ASP A 57 27.37 13.32 -10.72
C ASP A 57 28.63 14.15 -11.05
N ASP A 58 28.61 14.85 -12.19
CA ASP A 58 29.69 15.76 -12.61
C ASP A 58 29.54 17.20 -12.06
N GLY A 59 28.60 17.43 -11.14
CA GLY A 59 28.40 18.69 -10.44
C GLY A 59 27.69 19.77 -11.28
N ARG A 60 27.11 19.41 -12.42
CA ARG A 60 26.30 20.33 -13.22
C ARG A 60 24.88 20.38 -12.68
N VAL A 61 24.20 21.48 -12.92
CA VAL A 61 22.81 21.66 -12.54
C VAL A 61 21.89 21.07 -13.62
N ARG A 62 20.93 20.22 -13.23
CA ARG A 62 19.91 19.62 -14.13
C ARG A 62 18.89 20.66 -14.58
N HIS A 63 18.32 21.40 -13.63
CA HIS A 63 17.38 22.50 -13.86
C HIS A 63 17.89 23.78 -13.24
N SER A 64 17.78 24.91 -13.94
CA SER A 64 17.96 26.21 -13.28
C SER A 64 17.06 26.29 -12.05
N GLU A 65 17.50 27.00 -11.02
CA GLU A 65 16.82 27.05 -9.72
C GLU A 65 15.34 27.50 -9.85
N PRO A 66 14.99 28.48 -10.73
CA PRO A 66 13.58 28.80 -11.01
C PRO A 66 12.81 27.65 -11.68
N ASN A 67 13.45 26.92 -12.61
CA ASN A 67 12.80 25.78 -13.27
C ASN A 67 12.62 24.61 -12.30
N TYR A 68 13.58 24.38 -11.40
CA TYR A 68 13.44 23.41 -10.32
C TYR A 68 12.24 23.76 -9.44
N ALA A 69 12.13 25.00 -8.96
CA ALA A 69 10.99 25.43 -8.15
C ALA A 69 9.65 25.28 -8.89
N ALA A 70 9.62 25.60 -10.19
CA ALA A 70 8.44 25.39 -11.01
C ALA A 70 8.08 23.90 -11.16
N GLU A 71 9.06 23.02 -11.29
CA GLU A 71 8.83 21.58 -11.41
C GLU A 71 8.31 20.97 -10.10
N ILE A 72 8.88 21.38 -8.96
CA ILE A 72 8.39 21.01 -7.63
C ILE A 72 6.92 21.44 -7.43
N ALA A 73 6.58 22.66 -7.84
CA ALA A 73 5.20 23.14 -7.77
C ALA A 73 4.25 22.31 -8.65
N ARG A 74 4.71 21.82 -9.80
CA ARG A 74 3.92 20.92 -10.66
C ARG A 74 3.76 19.54 -10.06
N TYR A 75 4.80 18.96 -9.44
CA TYR A 75 4.64 17.70 -8.69
C TYR A 75 3.58 17.84 -7.60
N ASP A 76 3.58 18.96 -6.87
CA ASP A 76 2.55 19.22 -5.88
C ASP A 76 1.14 19.24 -6.51
N GLU A 77 0.98 19.83 -7.69
CA GLU A 77 -0.30 19.82 -8.41
C GLU A 77 -0.76 18.40 -8.75
N VAL A 78 0.16 17.53 -9.19
CA VAL A 78 -0.16 16.11 -9.49
C VAL A 78 -0.76 15.41 -8.26
N PHE A 79 -0.14 15.55 -7.09
CA PHE A 79 -0.67 14.91 -5.87
C PHE A 79 -1.96 15.58 -5.36
N ARG A 80 -2.09 16.90 -5.48
CA ARG A 80 -3.34 17.60 -5.13
C ARG A 80 -4.52 17.16 -6.01
N ASN A 81 -4.28 16.90 -7.30
CA ASN A 81 -5.32 16.49 -8.24
C ASN A 81 -5.97 15.15 -7.86
N VAL A 82 -5.22 14.27 -7.19
CA VAL A 82 -5.71 12.99 -6.65
C VAL A 82 -6.07 13.05 -5.16
N GLY A 83 -6.15 14.27 -4.60
CA GLY A 83 -6.65 14.51 -3.24
C GLY A 83 -5.65 14.22 -2.13
N ILE A 84 -4.34 14.17 -2.42
CA ILE A 84 -3.31 13.96 -1.40
C ILE A 84 -2.58 15.25 -1.06
N ASP A 85 -2.24 15.42 0.22
CA ASP A 85 -1.35 16.48 0.68
C ASP A 85 0.08 16.26 0.14
N PRO A 86 0.61 17.14 -0.72
CA PRO A 86 1.95 16.98 -1.28
C PRO A 86 3.07 16.91 -0.24
N LYS A 87 2.85 17.45 0.97
CA LYS A 87 3.85 17.40 2.06
C LYS A 87 4.31 15.99 2.41
N VAL A 88 3.48 14.98 2.16
CA VAL A 88 3.83 13.57 2.37
C VAL A 88 4.94 13.11 1.41
N TYR A 89 5.05 13.73 0.24
CA TYR A 89 5.95 13.31 -0.85
C TYR A 89 7.13 14.25 -1.10
N GLN A 90 7.10 15.49 -0.59
CA GLN A 90 8.12 16.50 -0.86
C GLN A 90 9.55 16.02 -0.57
N GLY A 91 9.75 15.18 0.46
CA GLY A 91 11.06 14.61 0.78
C GLY A 91 11.61 13.64 -0.27
N ARG A 92 10.80 13.23 -1.26
CA ARG A 92 11.13 12.25 -2.30
C ARG A 92 11.26 12.88 -3.69
N TYR A 93 10.92 14.16 -3.87
CA TYR A 93 10.99 14.82 -5.17
C TYR A 93 12.42 14.88 -5.72
N GLY A 94 13.44 14.91 -4.85
CA GLY A 94 14.83 14.82 -5.30
C GLY A 94 15.12 13.55 -6.11
N GLU A 95 14.52 12.42 -5.75
CA GLU A 95 14.67 11.16 -6.49
C GLU A 95 14.01 11.23 -7.87
N LEU A 96 12.88 11.93 -7.98
CA LEU A 96 12.20 12.16 -9.25
C LEU A 96 13.05 13.04 -10.17
N ILE A 97 13.62 14.14 -9.62
CA ILE A 97 14.49 15.06 -10.37
C ILE A 97 15.79 14.35 -10.80
N GLU A 98 16.39 13.56 -9.91
CA GLU A 98 17.61 12.80 -10.24
C GLU A 98 17.37 11.78 -11.35
N GLY A 99 16.18 11.16 -11.37
CA GLY A 99 15.71 10.26 -12.42
C GLY A 99 15.19 10.97 -13.68
N ASP A 100 15.34 12.29 -13.79
CA ASP A 100 14.85 13.12 -14.90
C ASP A 100 13.32 12.94 -15.17
N VAL A 101 12.54 12.63 -14.14
CA VAL A 101 11.09 12.39 -14.22
C VAL A 101 10.37 13.73 -14.29
N THR A 102 9.67 14.01 -15.39
CA THR A 102 8.86 15.24 -15.49
C THR A 102 7.54 15.13 -14.73
N ALA A 103 6.92 16.26 -14.36
CA ALA A 103 5.61 16.27 -13.73
C ALA A 103 4.53 15.61 -14.62
N GLN A 104 4.64 15.78 -15.94
CA GLN A 104 3.74 15.11 -16.89
C GLN A 104 3.91 13.59 -16.87
N GLU A 105 5.15 13.10 -16.78
CA GLU A 105 5.43 11.67 -16.65
C GLU A 105 4.89 11.12 -15.33
N LEU A 106 5.18 11.83 -14.23
CA LEU A 106 4.69 11.51 -12.90
C LEU A 106 3.16 11.39 -12.90
N GLU A 107 2.45 12.35 -13.49
CA GLU A 107 0.99 12.31 -13.59
C GLU A 107 0.50 11.15 -14.45
N THR A 108 0.95 11.10 -15.71
CA THR A 108 0.33 10.25 -16.74
C THR A 108 0.68 8.78 -16.57
N TYR A 109 1.93 8.47 -16.21
CA TYR A 109 2.44 7.11 -16.24
C TYR A 109 2.65 6.50 -14.87
N ARG A 110 2.65 7.31 -13.80
CA ARG A 110 2.90 6.83 -12.44
C ARG A 110 1.68 7.00 -11.54
N VAL A 111 1.19 8.23 -11.38
CA VAL A 111 0.12 8.56 -10.43
C VAL A 111 -1.25 8.13 -10.95
N ASN A 112 -1.66 8.55 -12.15
CA ASN A 112 -3.02 8.28 -12.66
C ASN A 112 -3.35 6.79 -12.80
N PRO A 113 -2.51 5.94 -13.42
CA PRO A 113 -2.82 4.52 -13.55
C PRO A 113 -3.00 3.84 -12.18
N MET A 114 -2.17 4.25 -11.23
CA MET A 114 -2.20 3.71 -9.89
C MET A 114 -3.41 4.21 -9.09
N TYR A 115 -3.73 5.49 -9.19
CA TYR A 115 -4.93 6.07 -8.59
C TYR A 115 -6.21 5.38 -9.10
N ASP A 116 -6.34 5.18 -10.41
CA ASP A 116 -7.49 4.51 -11.01
C ASP A 116 -7.65 3.07 -10.47
N ARG A 117 -6.53 2.33 -10.39
CA ARG A 117 -6.50 0.97 -9.82
C ARG A 117 -6.95 0.94 -8.35
N ILE A 118 -6.59 1.94 -7.56
CA ILE A 118 -6.98 2.03 -6.15
C ILE A 118 -8.45 2.38 -6.03
N MET A 119 -8.92 3.33 -6.85
CA MET A 119 -10.30 3.78 -6.82
C MET A 119 -11.27 2.66 -7.18
N SER A 120 -10.88 1.74 -8.07
CA SER A 120 -11.71 0.58 -8.44
C SER A 120 -11.87 -0.50 -7.36
N GLN A 121 -11.14 -0.43 -6.24
CA GLN A 121 -11.24 -1.43 -5.17
C GLN A 121 -12.45 -1.22 -4.24
N SER A 122 -12.95 -2.30 -3.63
CA SER A 122 -14.07 -2.28 -2.68
C SER A 122 -13.75 -1.53 -1.38
N VAL A 123 -14.79 -1.17 -0.62
CA VAL A 123 -14.65 -0.42 0.65
C VAL A 123 -14.03 -1.33 1.72
N GLU A 124 -14.43 -2.59 1.76
CA GLU A 124 -14.01 -3.62 2.70
C GLU A 124 -12.50 -3.90 2.53
N LEU A 125 -12.04 -4.03 1.28
CA LEU A 125 -10.62 -4.17 0.95
C LEU A 125 -9.82 -2.94 1.41
N LYS A 126 -10.29 -1.73 1.10
CA LYS A 126 -9.64 -0.48 1.52
C LYS A 126 -9.58 -0.33 3.04
N THR A 127 -10.62 -0.79 3.74
CA THR A 127 -10.71 -0.79 5.20
C THR A 127 -9.70 -1.75 5.78
N TRP A 128 -9.76 -3.03 5.38
CA TRP A 128 -8.82 -4.04 5.88
C TRP A 128 -7.37 -3.66 5.59
N TYR A 129 -7.08 -3.12 4.39
CA TYR A 129 -5.74 -2.60 4.07
C TYR A 129 -5.29 -1.54 5.07
N SER A 130 -6.12 -0.52 5.29
CA SER A 130 -5.76 0.64 6.12
C SER A 130 -5.50 0.23 7.56
N ASP A 131 -6.33 -0.67 8.10
CA ASP A 131 -6.23 -1.17 9.47
C ASP A 131 -4.98 -2.04 9.68
N ASN A 132 -4.59 -2.83 8.67
CA ASN A 132 -3.49 -3.78 8.78
C ASN A 132 -2.12 -3.23 8.32
N PHE A 133 -2.09 -2.24 7.44
CA PHE A 133 -0.84 -1.60 7.00
C PHE A 133 -0.58 -0.26 7.69
N GLY A 134 -1.55 0.28 8.42
CA GLY A 134 -1.40 1.54 9.16
C GLY A 134 -1.24 2.77 8.26
N ILE A 135 -1.57 2.62 6.98
CA ILE A 135 -1.48 3.66 5.95
C ILE A 135 -2.63 3.45 4.96
N LYS A 136 -3.18 4.55 4.43
CA LYS A 136 -4.20 4.47 3.39
C LYS A 136 -3.60 3.85 2.13
N MET A 137 -4.34 2.96 1.48
CA MET A 137 -3.92 2.31 0.22
C MET A 137 -3.51 3.33 -0.84
N THR A 138 -4.25 4.44 -0.94
CA THR A 138 -3.95 5.55 -1.86
C THR A 138 -2.56 6.13 -1.65
N ASP A 139 -2.13 6.33 -0.40
CA ASP A 139 -0.87 7.02 -0.10
C ASP A 139 0.34 6.13 -0.39
N ALA A 140 0.31 4.88 0.08
CA ALA A 140 1.41 3.93 -0.11
C ALA A 140 1.62 3.58 -1.60
N ALA A 141 0.53 3.33 -2.32
CA ALA A 141 0.55 2.99 -3.73
C ALA A 141 1.06 4.15 -4.59
N LEU A 142 0.61 5.38 -4.32
CA LEU A 142 1.03 6.55 -5.07
C LEU A 142 2.48 6.94 -4.75
N LEU A 143 2.94 6.73 -3.51
CA LEU A 143 4.36 6.84 -3.18
C LEU A 143 5.20 5.86 -3.98
N GLY A 144 4.85 4.57 -3.91
CA GLY A 144 5.58 3.51 -4.58
C GLY A 144 5.65 3.75 -6.09
N SER A 145 4.49 4.03 -6.70
CA SER A 145 4.40 4.29 -8.14
C SER A 145 5.19 5.52 -8.58
N ALA A 146 5.13 6.61 -7.82
CA ALA A 146 5.88 7.82 -8.14
C ALA A 146 7.39 7.56 -8.24
N LEU A 147 7.95 6.82 -7.28
CA LEU A 147 9.37 6.58 -7.17
C LEU A 147 9.88 5.49 -8.12
N ASP A 148 9.21 4.34 -8.09
CA ASP A 148 9.54 3.16 -8.90
C ASP A 148 8.22 2.45 -9.25
N PRO A 149 7.69 2.65 -10.46
CA PRO A 149 6.42 2.05 -10.88
C PRO A 149 6.41 0.52 -10.75
N GLU A 150 7.53 -0.15 -11.06
CA GLU A 150 7.60 -1.61 -11.06
C GLU A 150 7.68 -2.17 -9.63
N LEU A 151 8.51 -1.58 -8.77
CA LEU A 151 8.58 -1.98 -7.37
C LEU A 151 7.29 -1.61 -6.62
N GLY A 152 6.76 -0.42 -6.86
CA GLY A 152 5.49 0.05 -6.32
C GLY A 152 4.36 -0.89 -6.70
N GLU A 153 4.28 -1.30 -7.96
CA GLU A 153 3.27 -2.24 -8.43
C GLU A 153 3.43 -3.64 -7.80
N ARG A 154 4.65 -4.15 -7.64
CA ARG A 154 4.88 -5.46 -6.99
C ARG A 154 4.48 -5.45 -5.53
N VAL A 155 4.92 -4.44 -4.77
CA VAL A 155 4.59 -4.31 -3.34
C VAL A 155 3.09 -4.13 -3.17
N LEU A 156 2.49 -3.23 -3.94
CA LEU A 156 1.06 -3.00 -3.87
C LEU A 156 0.27 -4.23 -4.31
N SER A 157 0.67 -4.93 -5.36
CA SER A 157 -0.04 -6.13 -5.81
C SER A 157 -0.07 -7.19 -4.71
N LYS A 158 1.07 -7.42 -4.03
CA LYS A 158 1.09 -8.32 -2.87
C LYS A 158 0.11 -7.86 -1.78
N GLN A 159 0.16 -6.58 -1.42
CA GLN A 159 -0.70 -6.04 -0.37
C GLN A 159 -2.19 -6.05 -0.76
N ILE A 160 -2.52 -5.75 -2.01
CA ILE A 160 -3.89 -5.87 -2.56
C ILE A 160 -4.35 -7.32 -2.47
N SER A 161 -3.56 -8.30 -2.91
CA SER A 161 -3.98 -9.71 -2.80
C SER A 161 -4.22 -10.15 -1.36
N MET A 162 -3.40 -9.69 -0.42
CA MET A 162 -3.66 -9.91 1.01
C MET A 162 -4.95 -9.20 1.44
N SER A 163 -5.17 -7.95 1.01
CA SER A 163 -6.38 -7.20 1.34
C SER A 163 -7.65 -7.73 0.66
N GLU A 164 -7.54 -8.40 -0.48
CA GLU A 164 -8.64 -9.13 -1.10
C GLU A 164 -9.05 -10.28 -0.18
N ILE A 165 -8.11 -11.09 0.29
CA ILE A 165 -8.39 -12.19 1.23
C ILE A 165 -9.02 -11.66 2.53
N GLY A 166 -8.38 -10.66 3.15
CA GLY A 166 -8.87 -10.07 4.39
C GLY A 166 -10.20 -9.31 4.24
N GLY A 167 -10.40 -8.66 3.09
CA GLY A 167 -11.63 -7.94 2.76
C GLY A 167 -12.83 -8.86 2.59
N GLU A 168 -12.66 -10.00 1.91
CA GLU A 168 -13.73 -11.02 1.76
C GLU A 168 -14.08 -11.65 3.12
N ALA A 169 -13.09 -11.87 3.99
CA ALA A 169 -13.32 -12.32 5.36
C ALA A 169 -14.12 -11.29 6.17
N LEU A 170 -13.72 -10.01 6.08
CA LEU A 170 -14.38 -8.90 6.76
C LEU A 170 -15.82 -8.71 6.29
N GLU A 171 -16.07 -8.83 4.97
CA GLU A 171 -17.41 -8.80 4.38
C GLU A 171 -18.29 -9.92 4.93
N SER A 172 -17.71 -11.10 5.19
CA SER A 172 -18.38 -12.25 5.81
C SER A 172 -18.43 -12.18 7.35
N GLY A 173 -18.05 -11.05 7.95
CA GLY A 173 -18.10 -10.80 9.40
C GLY A 173 -16.91 -11.31 10.21
N PHE A 174 -15.81 -11.69 9.56
CA PHE A 174 -14.59 -12.18 10.22
C PHE A 174 -13.46 -11.15 10.15
N ASP A 175 -12.97 -10.71 11.32
CA ASP A 175 -11.80 -9.83 11.40
C ASP A 175 -10.50 -10.64 11.52
N LEU A 176 -9.85 -10.88 10.38
CA LEU A 176 -8.59 -11.64 10.32
C LEU A 176 -7.38 -10.73 10.49
N SER A 177 -6.46 -11.15 11.35
CA SER A 177 -5.17 -10.48 11.52
C SER A 177 -4.32 -10.52 10.25
N LYS A 178 -3.51 -9.48 10.02
CA LYS A 178 -2.50 -9.44 8.97
C LYS A 178 -1.60 -10.66 8.93
N GLN A 179 -1.13 -11.13 10.10
CA GLN A 179 -0.24 -12.28 10.17
C GLN A 179 -0.93 -13.55 9.66
N PHE A 180 -2.19 -13.73 10.02
CA PHE A 180 -2.98 -14.87 9.56
C PHE A 180 -3.27 -14.80 8.06
N VAL A 181 -3.65 -13.63 7.54
CA VAL A 181 -3.85 -13.43 6.10
C VAL A 181 -2.54 -13.60 5.31
N SER A 182 -1.41 -13.13 5.83
CA SER A 182 -0.10 -13.38 5.20
C SER A 182 0.19 -14.88 5.14
N ARG A 183 -0.11 -15.61 6.22
CA ARG A 183 0.06 -17.05 6.26
C ARG A 183 -0.80 -17.75 5.22
N ILE A 184 -2.07 -17.38 5.09
CA ILE A 184 -2.94 -17.87 4.02
C ILE A 184 -2.27 -17.61 2.67
N PHE A 185 -1.95 -16.36 2.36
CA PHE A 185 -1.36 -15.97 1.09
C PHE A 185 -0.06 -16.73 0.76
N ASP A 186 0.83 -16.88 1.75
CA ASP A 186 2.16 -17.47 1.54
C ASP A 186 2.12 -19.01 1.50
N GLU A 187 1.21 -19.66 2.25
CA GLU A 187 1.14 -21.13 2.37
C GLU A 187 0.12 -21.78 1.42
N SER A 188 -0.83 -21.03 0.87
CA SER A 188 -1.88 -21.59 0.00
C SER A 188 -1.69 -21.19 -1.47
N ALA A 189 -1.20 -22.14 -2.26
CA ALA A 189 -1.02 -21.94 -3.68
C ALA A 189 -2.38 -21.66 -4.35
N ASN A 190 -2.47 -20.54 -5.08
CA ASN A 190 -3.66 -20.08 -5.80
C ASN A 190 -4.87 -19.75 -4.92
N PHE A 191 -4.66 -19.36 -3.67
CA PHE A 191 -5.75 -18.77 -2.88
C PHE A 191 -5.93 -17.30 -3.26
N ASP A 192 -6.74 -17.09 -4.28
CA ASP A 192 -7.10 -15.78 -4.80
C ASP A 192 -8.41 -15.27 -4.17
N ARG A 193 -8.84 -14.08 -4.58
CA ARG A 193 -10.09 -13.47 -4.12
C ARG A 193 -11.31 -14.37 -4.32
N ALA A 194 -11.42 -15.07 -5.45
CA ALA A 194 -12.58 -15.93 -5.72
C ALA A 194 -12.57 -17.21 -4.88
N ALA A 195 -11.39 -17.70 -4.49
CA ALA A 195 -11.26 -18.75 -3.47
C ALA A 195 -11.64 -18.21 -2.07
N ALA A 196 -11.17 -17.01 -1.72
CA ALA A 196 -11.49 -16.35 -0.46
C ALA A 196 -13.01 -16.14 -0.29
N GLU A 197 -13.67 -15.52 -1.27
CA GLU A 197 -15.13 -15.29 -1.28
C GLU A 197 -15.89 -16.59 -0.97
N ARG A 198 -15.62 -17.66 -1.71
CA ARG A 198 -16.29 -18.97 -1.52
C ARG A 198 -16.04 -19.56 -0.14
N ILE A 199 -14.81 -19.45 0.36
CA ILE A 199 -14.44 -20.02 1.66
C ILE A 199 -15.09 -19.24 2.80
N PHE A 200 -15.09 -17.90 2.73
CA PHE A 200 -15.66 -17.07 3.80
C PHE A 200 -17.20 -17.07 3.79
N GLN A 201 -17.84 -17.14 2.62
CA GLN A 201 -19.28 -17.42 2.53
C GLN A 201 -19.64 -18.78 3.16
N SER A 202 -18.83 -19.82 2.93
CA SER A 202 -19.03 -21.11 3.60
C SER A 202 -18.81 -21.01 5.10
N ALA A 203 -17.78 -20.27 5.54
CA ALA A 203 -17.44 -20.08 6.93
C ALA A 203 -18.54 -19.35 7.70
N GLU A 204 -19.15 -18.32 7.10
CA GLU A 204 -20.27 -17.57 7.67
C GLU A 204 -21.41 -18.50 8.13
N SER A 205 -21.70 -19.53 7.32
CA SER A 205 -22.74 -20.52 7.65
C SER A 205 -22.29 -21.62 8.63
N LEU A 206 -21.04 -22.08 8.53
CA LEU A 206 -20.58 -23.29 9.22
C LEU A 206 -19.89 -23.02 10.55
N VAL A 207 -19.13 -21.93 10.67
CA VAL A 207 -18.39 -21.60 11.90
C VAL A 207 -19.32 -21.48 13.10
N PRO A 208 -20.48 -20.78 13.03
CA PRO A 208 -21.40 -20.71 14.18
C PRO A 208 -21.93 -22.10 14.59
N ALA A 209 -22.26 -22.96 13.62
CA ALA A 209 -22.75 -24.31 13.90
C ALA A 209 -21.67 -25.19 14.54
N LEU A 210 -20.44 -25.13 14.01
CA LEU A 210 -19.29 -25.86 14.54
C LEU A 210 -18.90 -25.40 15.95
N SER A 211 -18.99 -24.09 16.23
CA SER A 211 -18.74 -23.53 17.55
C SER A 211 -19.73 -24.07 18.59
N VAL A 212 -21.03 -24.10 18.27
CA VAL A 212 -22.06 -24.69 19.14
C VAL A 212 -21.80 -26.18 19.39
N LEU A 213 -21.38 -26.92 18.38
CA LEU A 213 -21.05 -28.35 18.52
C LEU A 213 -19.82 -28.56 19.40
N ALA A 214 -18.78 -27.72 19.26
CA ALA A 214 -17.57 -27.79 20.07
C ALA A 214 -17.88 -27.58 21.56
N GLN A 215 -18.60 -26.50 21.88
CA GLN A 215 -19.01 -26.19 23.26
C GLN A 215 -19.87 -27.30 23.90
N ARG A 216 -20.69 -27.98 23.09
CA ARG A 216 -21.60 -29.02 23.57
C ARG A 216 -20.91 -30.35 23.84
N HIS A 217 -19.92 -30.72 23.03
CA HIS A 217 -19.39 -32.08 22.98
C HIS A 217 -17.91 -32.22 23.38
N ALA A 218 -17.16 -31.12 23.47
CA ALA A 218 -15.77 -31.12 23.93
C ALA A 218 -15.64 -30.53 25.35
N ASP A 219 -15.61 -29.21 25.46
CA ASP A 219 -15.44 -28.43 26.68
C ASP A 219 -16.29 -27.15 26.54
N PRO A 220 -17.02 -26.68 27.59
CA PRO A 220 -17.72 -25.40 27.55
C PRO A 220 -16.86 -24.21 27.10
N ASP A 221 -15.55 -24.28 27.31
CA ASP A 221 -14.58 -23.25 26.93
C ASP A 221 -13.89 -23.53 25.56
N ASP A 222 -14.24 -24.63 24.87
CA ASP A 222 -13.72 -24.95 23.53
C ASP A 222 -14.50 -24.18 22.45
N GLU A 223 -13.84 -23.21 21.83
CA GLU A 223 -14.40 -22.43 20.72
C GLU A 223 -13.86 -22.97 19.39
N PHE A 224 -14.74 -23.25 18.44
CA PHE A 224 -14.34 -23.49 17.04
C PHE A 224 -14.52 -22.17 16.29
N ASP A 225 -13.41 -21.60 15.82
CA ASP A 225 -13.39 -20.27 15.22
C ASP A 225 -13.07 -20.28 13.72
N ILE A 226 -12.89 -19.09 13.15
CA ILE A 226 -12.54 -18.91 11.75
C ILE A 226 -11.11 -19.41 11.44
N ASP A 227 -10.18 -19.29 12.38
CA ASP A 227 -8.80 -19.72 12.21
C ASP A 227 -8.72 -21.26 12.12
N ASP A 228 -9.54 -21.96 12.92
CA ASP A 228 -9.72 -23.41 12.83
C ASP A 228 -10.32 -23.82 11.48
N PHE A 229 -11.35 -23.11 11.01
CA PHE A 229 -12.02 -23.39 9.74
C PHE A 229 -11.08 -23.23 8.54
N VAL A 230 -10.38 -22.09 8.49
CA VAL A 230 -9.40 -21.79 7.44
C VAL A 230 -8.20 -22.73 7.54
N GLY A 231 -7.74 -23.04 8.76
CA GLY A 231 -6.71 -24.04 9.02
C GLY A 231 -7.07 -25.40 8.40
N ALA A 232 -8.31 -25.85 8.56
CA ALA A 232 -8.79 -27.11 8.01
C ALA A 232 -8.97 -27.09 6.48
N ASN A 233 -9.55 -26.04 5.93
CA ASN A 233 -10.01 -26.01 4.53
C ASN A 233 -9.02 -25.39 3.55
N VAL A 234 -8.11 -24.54 4.03
CA VAL A 234 -7.18 -23.76 3.19
C VAL A 234 -5.74 -24.18 3.45
N LEU A 235 -5.32 -24.21 4.72
CA LEU A 235 -3.93 -24.49 5.10
C LEU A 235 -3.62 -26.00 5.20
N GLY A 236 -4.62 -26.85 5.06
CA GLY A 236 -4.44 -28.31 5.14
C GLY A 236 -3.98 -28.80 6.52
N ASP A 237 -4.31 -28.10 7.60
CA ASP A 237 -3.96 -28.50 8.96
C ASP A 237 -4.69 -29.79 9.35
N ALA A 238 -3.93 -30.88 9.47
CA ALA A 238 -4.45 -32.21 9.78
C ALA A 238 -5.10 -32.32 11.17
N LYS A 239 -4.74 -31.47 12.12
CA LYS A 239 -5.42 -31.40 13.42
C LYS A 239 -6.79 -30.76 13.24
N GLN A 240 -6.86 -29.63 12.55
CA GLN A 240 -8.13 -28.90 12.35
C GLN A 240 -9.10 -29.65 11.44
N MET A 241 -8.60 -30.30 10.38
CA MET A 241 -9.42 -31.19 9.55
C MET A 241 -10.05 -32.33 10.36
N ARG A 242 -9.31 -32.92 11.30
CA ARG A 242 -9.83 -34.00 12.16
C ARG A 242 -10.85 -33.46 13.15
N ARG A 243 -10.60 -32.30 13.75
CA ARG A 243 -11.53 -31.65 14.68
C ARG A 243 -12.85 -31.32 13.98
N MET A 244 -12.81 -30.64 12.84
CA MET A 244 -14.00 -30.30 12.06
C MET A 244 -14.81 -31.55 11.64
N LYS A 245 -14.14 -32.58 11.11
CA LYS A 245 -14.81 -33.86 10.77
C LYS A 245 -15.45 -34.53 11.98
N GLY A 246 -14.79 -34.47 13.15
CA GLY A 246 -15.33 -34.99 14.41
C GLY A 246 -16.62 -34.30 14.82
N LEU A 247 -16.64 -32.96 14.77
CA LEU A 247 -17.82 -32.15 15.11
C LEU A 247 -18.99 -32.43 14.13
N MET A 248 -18.72 -32.46 12.82
CA MET A 248 -19.75 -32.77 11.81
C MET A 248 -20.32 -34.18 11.99
N ALA A 249 -19.49 -35.18 12.31
CA ALA A 249 -19.96 -36.54 12.57
C ALA A 249 -20.84 -36.63 13.83
N GLN A 250 -20.60 -35.77 14.83
CA GLN A 250 -21.42 -35.69 16.02
C GLN A 250 -22.80 -35.08 15.70
N GLU A 251 -22.86 -34.08 14.82
CA GLU A 251 -24.13 -33.53 14.31
C GLU A 251 -24.96 -34.62 13.61
N ASP A 252 -24.36 -35.37 12.68
CA ASP A 252 -25.03 -36.48 11.97
C ASP A 252 -25.55 -37.56 12.92
N SER A 253 -24.82 -37.83 14.01
CA SER A 253 -25.26 -38.79 15.04
C SER A 253 -26.40 -38.28 15.92
N THR A 254 -26.56 -36.95 16.01
CA THR A 254 -27.55 -36.28 16.86
C THR A 254 -28.80 -35.85 16.08
N PHE A 255 -28.70 -35.72 14.75
CA PHE A 255 -29.74 -35.21 13.87
C PHE A 255 -30.00 -36.18 12.69
N THR A 256 -31.00 -37.06 12.81
CA THR A 256 -31.45 -37.94 11.72
C THR A 256 -32.26 -37.24 10.63
N GLY A 257 -31.95 -35.98 10.28
CA GLY A 257 -32.54 -35.31 9.13
C GLY A 257 -32.40 -33.79 9.08
N GLY A 258 -31.73 -33.27 8.04
CA GLY A 258 -32.11 -31.95 7.51
C GLY A 258 -31.10 -31.20 6.65
N ALA A 259 -29.87 -30.94 7.12
CA ALA A 259 -29.01 -29.92 6.49
C ALA A 259 -27.53 -30.33 6.25
N ALA A 260 -26.91 -31.12 7.14
CA ALA A 260 -25.51 -31.57 6.98
C ALA A 260 -25.26 -32.52 5.80
N SER A 261 -26.32 -33.16 5.28
CA SER A 261 -26.30 -34.05 4.10
C SER A 261 -25.63 -33.42 2.87
N ASP A 262 -25.80 -32.11 2.67
CA ASP A 262 -25.44 -31.48 1.39
C ASP A 262 -23.99 -30.98 1.37
N TYR A 263 -23.43 -30.56 2.51
CA TYR A 263 -22.01 -30.18 2.61
C TYR A 263 -21.09 -31.42 2.61
N ALA A 264 -21.43 -32.47 3.36
CA ALA A 264 -20.67 -33.73 3.39
C ALA A 264 -20.62 -34.42 2.01
N ARG A 265 -21.71 -34.33 1.22
CA ARG A 265 -21.75 -34.81 -0.17
C ARG A 265 -20.90 -34.00 -1.14
N ASN A 266 -20.74 -32.69 -0.91
CA ASN A 266 -19.94 -31.82 -1.77
C ASN A 266 -18.44 -31.91 -1.49
N LEU A 267 -18.02 -32.12 -0.23
CA LEU A 267 -16.62 -32.40 0.15
C LEU A 267 -16.08 -33.68 -0.50
N GLN A 268 -16.90 -34.73 -0.64
CA GLN A 268 -16.51 -35.96 -1.34
C GLN A 268 -16.27 -35.77 -2.84
N LYS A 269 -16.89 -34.76 -3.47
CA LYS A 269 -16.70 -34.47 -4.90
C LYS A 269 -15.52 -33.55 -5.22
N GLY A 270 -15.08 -32.72 -4.27
CA GLY A 270 -13.96 -31.78 -4.46
C GLY A 270 -12.57 -32.34 -4.09
N GLY A 271 -12.49 -33.50 -3.43
CA GLY A 271 -11.29 -33.98 -2.76
C GLY A 271 -10.26 -34.77 -3.58
N VAL A 272 -10.28 -34.75 -4.91
CA VAL A 272 -9.24 -35.44 -5.72
C VAL A 272 -8.85 -34.64 -6.97
N THR A 273 -8.06 -33.59 -6.78
CA THR A 273 -7.18 -33.03 -7.83
C THR A 273 -5.92 -32.52 -7.13
N GLY A 274 -4.95 -33.42 -6.91
CA GLY A 274 -3.70 -33.04 -6.23
C GLY A 274 -2.81 -34.19 -5.74
N LEU A 275 -3.14 -35.45 -6.02
CA LEU A 275 -2.19 -36.57 -5.85
C LEU A 275 -1.98 -37.26 -7.20
N ALA A 276 -1.05 -36.71 -7.97
CA ALA A 276 -0.37 -37.42 -9.04
C ALA A 276 1.14 -37.10 -8.92
N ASP A 277 1.88 -38.11 -8.46
CA ASP A 277 3.28 -38.44 -8.71
C ASP A 277 4.33 -37.31 -8.80
N VAL A 278 5.16 -37.20 -7.75
CA VAL A 278 6.62 -37.51 -7.79
C VAL A 278 7.05 -38.08 -6.45
#